data_AF-A0A842VN17-F1
#
_entry.id   AF-A0A842VN17-F1
#
_cell.length_a   1.000
_cell.length_b   1.000
_cell.length_c   1.000
_cell.angle_alpha   90.00
_cell.angle_beta   90.00
_cell.angle_gamma   90.00
#
_symmetry.space_group_name_H-M   'P 1'
#
loop_
_entity.id
_entity.type
_entity.pdbx_description
1 polymer ?
#
loop_
_entity_poly.entity_id
_entity_poly.type
_entity_poly.pdbx_seq_one_letter_code
_entity_poly.pdbx_strand_id
1 'polypeptide(L)'
;AQELALNTSAKLKSGSLDIYSQPAGAFVYLNDGLKGRTPLSLQSFAIGRYKLDLKMPGYLDWSENVIIEPLKQKQIETNLKKICLLKIASRPSAAKVYINDKLAGETPFIIRLSEGNYRISMEKDNFISWEKSIYLDASSRLFAELEKVEPLQSNMMSGQIGKKSGGKNWLWIVGGAALVGGGVAAIIFANNADKTNSGDVIGNPPEPPK
;
A
#
# COMPACT_ATOMS: atom_id res chain seq x y z
N ALA A 1 6.13 -23.33 57.94
CA ALA A 1 7.24 -23.44 56.94
C ALA A 1 6.77 -24.09 55.63
N GLN A 2 6.07 -25.21 55.67
CA GLN A 2 5.64 -25.97 54.47
C GLN A 2 4.68 -25.18 53.55
N GLU A 3 3.75 -24.43 54.13
CA GLU A 3 2.79 -23.58 53.40
C GLU A 3 3.46 -22.40 52.68
N LEU A 4 4.52 -21.83 53.27
CA LEU A 4 5.32 -20.76 52.65
C LEU A 4 6.11 -21.26 51.44
N ALA A 5 6.64 -22.49 51.51
CA ALA A 5 7.37 -23.13 50.42
C ALA A 5 6.44 -23.49 49.23
N LEU A 6 5.20 -23.91 49.52
CA LEU A 6 4.21 -24.24 48.49
C LEU A 6 3.77 -23.00 47.68
N ASN A 7 3.47 -21.89 48.37
CA ASN A 7 3.11 -20.62 47.73
C ASN A 7 4.28 -20.01 46.93
N THR A 8 5.51 -20.16 47.43
CA THR A 8 6.71 -19.67 46.72
C THR A 8 6.98 -20.50 45.45
N SER A 9 6.81 -21.82 45.50
CA SER A 9 6.96 -22.70 44.32
C SER A 9 5.88 -22.44 43.27
N ALA A 10 4.63 -22.20 43.68
CA ALA A 10 3.53 -21.86 42.77
C ALA A 10 3.80 -20.53 42.04
N LYS A 11 4.28 -19.51 42.77
CA LYS A 11 4.60 -18.20 42.19
C LYS A 11 5.71 -18.29 41.13
N LEU A 12 6.72 -19.12 41.35
CA LEU A 12 7.83 -19.37 40.40
C LEU A 12 7.39 -20.10 39.12
N LYS A 13 6.19 -20.68 39.08
CA LYS A 13 5.63 -21.34 37.88
C LYS A 13 4.68 -20.45 37.09
N SER A 14 4.57 -19.18 37.48
CA SER A 14 3.62 -18.25 36.90
C SER A 14 4.23 -16.89 36.57
N GLY A 15 3.71 -16.26 35.54
CA GLY A 15 4.00 -14.88 35.16
C GLY A 15 2.72 -14.07 34.94
N SER A 16 2.88 -12.83 34.51
CA SER A 16 1.77 -11.93 34.20
C SER A 16 1.89 -11.39 32.77
N LEU A 17 0.74 -11.17 32.12
CA LEU A 17 0.66 -10.61 30.77
C LEU A 17 -0.47 -9.59 30.70
N ASP A 18 -0.12 -8.34 30.36
CA ASP A 18 -1.08 -7.29 30.05
C ASP A 18 -1.16 -7.07 28.55
N ILE A 19 -2.38 -6.94 28.04
CA ILE A 19 -2.67 -6.93 26.61
C ILE A 19 -3.61 -5.77 26.31
N TYR A 20 -3.14 -4.82 25.50
CA TYR A 20 -3.87 -3.65 25.07
C TYR A 20 -4.00 -3.66 23.54
N SER A 21 -5.10 -3.10 23.05
CA SER A 21 -5.26 -2.84 21.62
C SER A 21 -5.93 -1.50 21.39
N GLN A 22 -5.65 -0.93 20.22
CA GLN A 22 -6.42 0.18 19.68
C GLN A 22 -7.08 -0.23 18.35
N PRO A 23 -8.42 -0.15 18.25
CA PRO A 23 -9.37 0.14 19.33
C PRO A 23 -9.36 -0.93 20.45
N ALA A 24 -9.81 -0.53 21.65
CA ALA A 24 -10.06 -1.46 22.75
C ALA A 24 -11.27 -2.37 22.46
N GLY A 25 -11.38 -3.50 23.16
CA GLY A 25 -12.48 -4.46 23.04
C GLY A 25 -12.21 -5.63 22.09
N ALA A 26 -10.97 -5.81 21.62
CA ALA A 26 -10.58 -6.93 20.77
C ALA A 26 -10.65 -8.24 21.56
N PHE A 27 -11.18 -9.31 20.97
CA PHE A 27 -11.15 -10.64 21.58
C PHE A 27 -9.72 -11.17 21.63
N VAL A 28 -9.32 -11.67 22.80
CA VAL A 28 -7.97 -12.18 23.05
C VAL A 28 -8.00 -13.70 23.16
N TYR A 29 -7.21 -14.38 22.35
CA TYR A 29 -7.03 -15.83 22.39
C TYR A 29 -5.58 -16.18 22.71
N LEU A 30 -5.36 -17.19 23.55
CA LEU A 30 -4.05 -17.81 23.76
C LEU A 30 -4.14 -19.29 23.38
N ASN A 31 -3.34 -19.72 22.40
CA ASN A 31 -3.40 -21.07 21.80
C ASN A 31 -4.85 -21.45 21.45
N ASP A 32 -5.53 -20.58 20.71
CA ASP A 32 -6.93 -20.71 20.27
C ASP A 32 -7.99 -20.70 21.39
N GLY A 33 -7.60 -20.66 22.67
CA GLY A 33 -8.52 -20.51 23.79
C GLY A 33 -8.83 -19.05 24.12
N LEU A 34 -10.12 -18.67 24.03
CA LEU A 34 -10.58 -17.32 24.39
C LEU A 34 -10.28 -17.01 25.87
N LYS A 35 -9.66 -15.85 26.11
CA LYS A 35 -9.30 -15.36 27.45
C LYS A 35 -10.10 -14.13 27.89
N GLY A 36 -10.63 -13.36 26.95
CA GLY A 36 -11.41 -12.16 27.25
C GLY A 36 -11.32 -11.13 26.14
N ARG A 37 -11.36 -9.84 26.51
CA ARG A 37 -11.24 -8.71 25.59
C ARG A 37 -10.21 -7.71 26.09
N THR A 38 -9.55 -6.99 25.18
CA THR A 38 -8.64 -5.90 25.55
C THR A 38 -9.40 -4.70 26.13
N PRO A 39 -8.81 -3.97 27.10
CA PRO A 39 -7.58 -4.32 27.82
C PRO A 39 -7.78 -5.56 28.71
N LEU A 40 -6.81 -6.47 28.70
CA LEU A 40 -6.86 -7.72 29.47
C LEU A 40 -5.57 -7.90 30.28
N SER A 41 -5.71 -8.16 31.58
CA SER A 41 -4.59 -8.54 32.45
C SER A 41 -4.74 -10.00 32.88
N LEU A 42 -3.74 -10.81 32.56
CA LEU A 42 -3.64 -12.21 32.97
C LEU A 42 -2.60 -12.31 34.08
N GLN A 43 -3.05 -12.53 35.31
CA GLN A 43 -2.18 -12.67 36.48
C GLN A 43 -1.98 -14.14 36.83
N SER A 44 -0.80 -14.47 37.37
CA SER A 44 -0.45 -15.83 37.81
C SER A 44 -0.70 -16.89 36.72
N PHE A 45 -0.42 -16.55 35.47
CA PHE A 45 -0.61 -17.43 34.33
C PHE A 45 0.59 -18.35 34.13
N ALA A 46 0.36 -19.59 33.70
CA ALA A 46 1.42 -20.58 33.55
C ALA A 46 2.52 -20.08 32.60
N ILE A 47 3.78 -20.25 33.02
CA ILE A 47 4.92 -19.92 32.16
C ILE A 47 4.92 -20.77 30.89
N GLY A 48 5.46 -20.24 29.80
CA GLY A 48 5.51 -20.97 28.53
C GLY A 48 5.45 -20.05 27.31
N ARG A 49 5.43 -20.68 26.13
CA ARG A 49 5.23 -19.99 24.86
C ARG A 49 3.78 -20.14 24.43
N TYR A 50 3.17 -19.04 24.02
CA TYR A 50 1.78 -18.99 23.59
C TYR A 50 1.65 -18.25 22.27
N LYS A 51 0.78 -18.74 21.40
CA LYS A 51 0.27 -17.99 20.26
C LYS A 51 -0.83 -17.06 20.76
N LEU A 52 -0.57 -15.76 20.70
CA LEU A 52 -1.52 -14.71 21.05
C LEU A 52 -2.21 -14.24 19.78
N ASP A 53 -3.54 -14.38 19.71
CA ASP A 53 -4.35 -13.84 18.62
C ASP A 53 -5.33 -12.80 19.16
N LEU A 54 -5.35 -11.64 18.51
CA LEU A 54 -6.34 -10.59 18.75
C LEU A 54 -7.27 -10.50 17.54
N LYS A 55 -8.58 -10.58 17.80
CA LYS A 55 -9.61 -10.55 16.75
C LYS A 55 -10.66 -9.50 17.06
N MET A 56 -11.00 -8.70 16.06
CA MET A 56 -12.09 -7.73 16.17
C MET A 56 -12.88 -7.65 14.85
N PRO A 57 -14.21 -7.70 14.89
CA PRO A 57 -15.03 -7.54 13.69
C PRO A 57 -14.69 -6.24 12.94
N GLY A 58 -14.43 -6.35 11.63
CA GLY A 58 -14.06 -5.21 10.79
C GLY A 58 -12.58 -4.85 10.80
N TYR A 59 -11.74 -5.61 11.51
CA TYR A 59 -10.29 -5.45 11.57
C TYR A 59 -9.58 -6.71 11.09
N LEU A 60 -8.32 -6.57 10.67
CA LEU A 60 -7.47 -7.72 10.41
C LEU A 60 -7.11 -8.45 11.70
N ASP A 61 -7.13 -9.77 11.66
CA ASP A 61 -6.61 -10.62 12.73
C ASP A 61 -5.12 -10.27 12.96
N TRP A 62 -4.76 -10.10 14.22
CA TRP A 62 -3.39 -9.85 14.65
C TRP A 62 -2.87 -11.03 15.46
N SER A 63 -1.64 -11.47 15.20
CA SER A 63 -1.04 -12.65 15.83
C SER A 63 0.42 -12.42 16.21
N GLU A 64 0.83 -12.86 17.39
CA GLU A 64 2.22 -12.86 17.85
C GLU A 64 2.51 -14.08 18.73
N ASN A 65 3.76 -14.59 18.68
CA ASN A 65 4.23 -15.57 19.66
C ASN A 65 4.78 -14.86 20.89
N VAL A 66 4.17 -15.08 22.05
CA VAL A 66 4.58 -14.48 23.32
C VAL A 66 5.16 -15.53 24.27
N ILE A 67 6.14 -15.13 25.07
CA ILE A 67 6.72 -15.96 26.11
C ILE A 67 6.33 -15.34 27.46
N ILE A 68 5.71 -16.14 28.32
CA ILE A 68 5.40 -15.77 29.70
C ILE A 68 6.50 -16.34 30.58
N GLU A 69 7.21 -15.44 31.26
CA GLU A 69 8.35 -15.75 32.10
C GLU A 69 7.98 -15.70 33.59
N PRO A 70 8.64 -16.49 34.45
CA PRO A 70 8.31 -16.56 35.86
C PRO A 70 8.54 -15.21 36.56
N LEU A 71 7.60 -14.80 37.40
CA LEU A 71 7.64 -13.56 38.20
C LEU A 71 7.79 -12.27 37.38
N LYS A 72 7.65 -12.32 36.05
CA LYS A 72 7.70 -11.15 35.18
C LYS A 72 6.31 -10.77 34.70
N GLN A 73 6.13 -9.46 34.51
CA GLN A 73 4.97 -8.89 33.85
C GLN A 73 5.40 -8.43 32.46
N LYS A 74 4.83 -9.05 31.42
CA LYS A 74 5.01 -8.63 30.04
C LYS A 74 3.82 -7.77 29.62
N GLN A 75 4.07 -6.71 28.86
CA GLN A 75 3.03 -5.86 28.29
C GLN A 75 3.08 -5.95 26.77
N ILE A 76 1.91 -6.07 26.14
CA ILE A 76 1.72 -6.07 24.69
C ILE A 76 0.73 -4.97 24.35
N GLU A 77 1.09 -4.12 23.40
CA GLU A 77 0.22 -3.08 22.85
C GLU A 77 0.22 -3.19 21.32
N THR A 78 -0.95 -3.13 20.70
CA THR A 78 -1.06 -3.22 19.25
C THR A 78 -2.14 -2.31 18.68
N ASN A 79 -1.92 -1.81 17.46
CA ASN A 79 -2.92 -1.08 16.69
C ASN A 79 -3.51 -2.02 15.64
N LEU A 80 -4.81 -2.32 15.76
CA LEU A 80 -5.49 -3.16 14.80
C LEU A 80 -5.81 -2.36 13.54
N LYS A 81 -5.53 -2.94 12.37
CA LYS A 81 -5.82 -2.30 11.08
C LYS A 81 -7.22 -2.64 10.62
N LYS A 82 -8.02 -1.62 10.28
CA LYS A 82 -9.37 -1.85 9.72
C LYS A 82 -9.30 -2.57 8.39
N ILE A 83 -10.34 -3.33 8.09
CA ILE A 83 -10.60 -3.86 6.74
C ILE A 83 -11.43 -2.82 6.00
N CYS A 84 -10.92 -2.35 4.85
CA CYS A 84 -11.55 -1.38 3.97
C CYS A 84 -11.97 -2.05 2.66
N LEU A 85 -13.18 -1.76 2.19
CA LEU A 85 -13.63 -2.16 0.84
C LEU A 85 -13.36 -1.03 -0.14
N LEU A 86 -12.59 -1.30 -1.19
CA LEU A 86 -12.36 -0.34 -2.27
C LEU A 86 -13.10 -0.81 -3.52
N LYS A 87 -14.08 -0.02 -3.97
CA LYS A 87 -14.73 -0.22 -5.27
C LYS A 87 -13.97 0.58 -6.32
N ILE A 88 -13.47 -0.09 -7.35
CA ILE A 88 -12.65 0.51 -8.42
C ILE A 88 -13.40 0.42 -9.74
N ALA A 89 -13.48 1.52 -10.46
CA ALA A 89 -14.07 1.59 -11.79
C ALA A 89 -13.29 2.58 -12.67
N SER A 90 -13.41 2.44 -13.99
CA SER A 90 -12.83 3.38 -14.94
C SER A 90 -13.71 3.56 -16.17
N ARG A 91 -13.42 4.60 -16.93
CA ARG A 91 -13.94 4.80 -18.29
C ARG A 91 -12.78 5.04 -19.27
N PRO A 92 -12.62 4.20 -20.31
CA PRO A 92 -13.37 2.97 -20.56
C PRO A 92 -13.15 1.92 -19.47
N SER A 93 -14.07 0.95 -19.39
CA SER A 93 -13.97 -0.19 -18.48
C SER A 93 -12.95 -1.23 -18.98
N ALA A 94 -12.71 -2.26 -18.17
CA ALA A 94 -11.72 -3.31 -18.39
C ALA A 94 -10.29 -2.75 -18.52
N ALA A 95 -9.97 -1.73 -17.71
CA ALA A 95 -8.59 -1.29 -17.51
C ALA A 95 -7.94 -2.21 -16.48
N LYS A 96 -6.70 -2.64 -16.73
CA LYS A 96 -5.90 -3.39 -15.76
C LYS A 96 -5.54 -2.48 -14.61
N VAL A 97 -5.76 -2.94 -13.38
CA VAL A 97 -5.48 -2.18 -12.17
C VAL A 97 -4.36 -2.85 -11.39
N TYR A 98 -3.35 -2.07 -11.04
CA TYR A 98 -2.26 -2.49 -10.18
C TYR A 98 -2.34 -1.76 -8.85
N ILE A 99 -2.07 -2.47 -7.77
CA ILE A 99 -2.02 -1.93 -6.41
C ILE A 99 -0.64 -2.24 -5.87
N ASN A 100 0.14 -1.21 -5.56
CA ASN A 100 1.55 -1.31 -5.19
C ASN A 100 2.31 -2.19 -6.21
N ASP A 101 2.16 -1.84 -7.49
CA ASP A 101 2.82 -2.48 -8.64
C ASP A 101 2.44 -3.96 -8.90
N LYS A 102 1.49 -4.52 -8.15
CA LYS A 102 0.97 -5.87 -8.35
C LYS A 102 -0.41 -5.82 -9.02
N LEU A 103 -0.59 -6.60 -10.10
CA LEU A 103 -1.88 -6.73 -10.79
C LEU A 103 -2.95 -7.22 -9.80
N ALA A 104 -4.00 -6.41 -9.63
CA ALA A 104 -5.10 -6.67 -8.72
C ALA A 104 -6.37 -7.15 -9.44
N GLY A 105 -6.58 -6.75 -10.69
CA GLY A 105 -7.73 -7.14 -11.50
C GLY A 105 -8.01 -6.17 -12.65
N GLU A 106 -9.21 -6.25 -13.21
CA GLU A 106 -9.69 -5.34 -14.27
C GLU A 106 -10.95 -4.61 -13.83
N THR A 107 -11.10 -3.34 -14.23
CA THR A 107 -12.28 -2.53 -13.84
C THR A 107 -13.58 -3.00 -14.53
N PRO A 108 -14.74 -2.90 -13.86
CA PRO A 108 -14.94 -2.53 -12.46
C PRO A 108 -14.90 -3.75 -11.51
N PHE A 109 -14.35 -3.56 -10.30
CA PHE A 109 -14.37 -4.60 -9.26
C PHE A 109 -14.33 -4.01 -7.85
N ILE A 110 -14.48 -4.87 -6.84
CA ILE A 110 -14.36 -4.53 -5.42
C ILE A 110 -13.26 -5.38 -4.81
N ILE A 111 -12.39 -4.77 -4.01
CA ILE A 111 -11.31 -5.46 -3.29
C ILE A 111 -11.32 -5.11 -1.80
N ARG A 112 -10.93 -6.08 -0.97
CA ARG A 112 -10.70 -5.91 0.47
C ARG A 112 -9.23 -5.58 0.70
N LEU A 113 -8.97 -4.46 1.36
CA LEU A 113 -7.63 -3.98 1.69
C LEU A 113 -7.58 -3.63 3.18
N SER A 114 -6.39 -3.63 3.76
CA SER A 114 -6.22 -3.09 5.11
C SER A 114 -6.10 -1.58 5.08
N GLU A 115 -6.38 -0.94 6.20
CA GLU A 115 -6.10 0.48 6.39
C GLU A 115 -4.63 0.79 6.08
N GLY A 116 -4.40 1.84 5.29
CA GLY A 116 -3.05 2.23 4.86
C GLY A 116 -2.98 2.98 3.54
N ASN A 117 -1.75 3.28 3.13
CA ASN A 117 -1.44 3.95 1.87
C ASN A 117 -1.31 2.94 0.72
N TYR A 118 -1.88 3.27 -0.43
CA TYR A 118 -1.83 2.46 -1.64
C TYR A 118 -1.52 3.32 -2.85
N ARG A 119 -0.57 2.86 -3.68
CA ARG A 119 -0.37 3.35 -5.05
C ARG A 119 -1.25 2.54 -5.97
N ILE A 120 -2.14 3.20 -6.69
CA ILE A 120 -3.04 2.56 -7.65
C ILE A 120 -2.69 3.08 -9.03
N SER A 121 -2.37 2.19 -9.96
CA SER A 121 -2.21 2.51 -11.37
C SER A 121 -3.21 1.75 -12.23
N MET A 122 -3.63 2.35 -13.34
CA MET A 122 -4.54 1.75 -14.31
C MET A 122 -3.95 1.85 -15.71
N GLU A 123 -4.03 0.75 -16.44
CA GLU A 123 -3.54 0.62 -17.81
C GLU A 123 -4.66 0.13 -18.74
N LYS A 124 -4.75 0.74 -19.92
CA LYS A 124 -5.66 0.33 -20.99
C LYS A 124 -5.00 0.60 -22.34
N ASP A 125 -5.16 -0.33 -23.29
CA ASP A 125 -4.57 -0.21 -24.62
C ASP A 125 -4.99 1.08 -25.33
N ASN A 126 -4.02 1.85 -25.82
CA ASN A 126 -4.19 3.17 -26.43
C ASN A 126 -4.69 4.28 -25.48
N PHE A 127 -4.57 4.09 -24.17
CA PHE A 127 -4.83 5.13 -23.17
C PHE A 127 -3.55 5.47 -22.40
N ILE A 128 -3.47 6.69 -21.92
CA ILE A 128 -2.40 7.16 -21.04
C ILE A 128 -2.53 6.42 -19.70
N SER A 129 -1.40 5.94 -19.17
CA SER A 129 -1.35 5.29 -17.85
C SER A 129 -1.81 6.27 -16.79
N TRP A 130 -2.77 5.86 -15.98
CA TRP A 130 -3.29 6.66 -14.87
C TRP A 130 -2.70 6.16 -13.55
N GLU A 131 -2.32 7.07 -12.64
CA GLU A 131 -1.81 6.71 -11.33
C GLU A 131 -2.35 7.66 -10.24
N LYS A 132 -2.64 7.11 -9.06
CA LYS A 132 -2.99 7.87 -7.87
C LYS A 132 -2.58 7.15 -6.60
N SER A 133 -2.00 7.90 -5.66
CA SER A 133 -1.83 7.43 -4.29
C SER A 133 -3.05 7.80 -3.44
N ILE A 134 -3.56 6.86 -2.66
CA ILE A 134 -4.67 7.08 -1.73
C ILE A 134 -4.33 6.52 -0.34
N TYR A 135 -4.91 7.12 0.70
CA TYR A 135 -4.98 6.53 2.04
C TYR A 135 -6.37 5.95 2.24
N LEU A 136 -6.44 4.69 2.66
CA LEU A 136 -7.69 4.00 3.00
C LEU A 136 -7.81 3.90 4.52
N ASP A 137 -8.85 4.50 5.08
CA ASP A 137 -9.26 4.42 6.49
C ASP A 137 -10.72 3.94 6.67
N ALA A 138 -11.46 3.89 5.56
CA ALA A 138 -12.82 3.42 5.46
C ALA A 138 -13.10 2.83 4.06
N SER A 139 -14.28 2.23 3.90
CA SER A 139 -14.73 1.77 2.58
C SER A 139 -14.91 2.95 1.63
N SER A 140 -14.31 2.86 0.45
CA SER A 140 -14.19 3.98 -0.49
C SER A 140 -14.48 3.55 -1.93
N ARG A 141 -14.69 4.55 -2.80
CA ARG A 141 -14.90 4.36 -4.23
C ARG A 141 -13.84 5.15 -4.98
N LEU A 142 -13.20 4.49 -5.94
CA LEU A 142 -12.26 5.09 -6.86
C LEU A 142 -12.80 4.98 -8.27
N PHE A 143 -12.88 6.12 -8.95
CA PHE A 143 -13.24 6.21 -10.37
C PHE A 143 -12.16 6.96 -11.12
N ALA A 144 -11.77 6.45 -12.29
CA ALA A 144 -10.81 7.09 -13.18
C ALA A 144 -11.40 7.25 -14.60
N GLU A 145 -11.37 8.46 -15.14
CA GLU A 145 -11.58 8.70 -16.57
C GLU A 145 -10.20 8.64 -17.24
N LEU A 146 -10.01 7.71 -18.17
CA LEU A 146 -8.74 7.51 -18.85
C LEU A 146 -8.71 8.31 -20.15
N GLU A 147 -7.62 9.03 -20.36
CA GLU A 147 -7.40 9.81 -21.57
C GLU A 147 -6.78 8.93 -22.66
N LYS A 148 -7.30 9.05 -23.88
CA LYS A 148 -6.79 8.31 -25.03
C LYS A 148 -5.45 8.92 -25.47
N VAL A 149 -4.49 8.09 -25.84
CA VAL A 149 -3.27 8.56 -26.50
C VAL A 149 -3.66 9.12 -27.87
N GLU A 150 -3.48 10.41 -28.09
CA GLU A 150 -3.57 10.98 -29.43
C GLU A 150 -2.34 10.53 -30.25
N PRO A 151 -2.52 9.92 -31.43
CA PRO A 151 -1.38 9.69 -32.31
C PRO A 151 -0.80 11.05 -32.67
N LEU A 152 0.50 11.24 -32.44
CA LEU A 152 1.22 12.36 -33.02
C LEU A 152 0.90 12.38 -34.52
N GLN A 153 0.21 13.41 -34.98
CA GLN A 153 -0.11 13.54 -36.39
C GLN A 153 1.22 13.50 -37.17
N SER A 154 1.33 12.57 -38.11
CA SER A 154 2.49 12.34 -38.98
C SER A 154 2.75 13.50 -39.96
N ASN A 155 2.48 14.74 -39.57
CA ASN A 155 2.69 15.92 -40.40
C ASN A 155 4.11 16.50 -40.25
N MET A 156 5.00 15.83 -39.50
CA MET A 156 6.42 16.18 -39.42
C MET A 156 7.31 15.47 -40.46
N MET A 157 6.75 14.68 -41.38
CA MET A 157 7.51 14.13 -42.52
C MET A 157 6.89 14.50 -43.87
N SER A 158 6.98 15.79 -44.21
CA SER A 158 7.11 16.19 -45.61
C SER A 158 8.11 17.36 -45.72
N GLY A 159 9.29 17.16 -45.14
CA GLY A 159 10.48 18.00 -45.34
C GLY A 159 11.60 17.11 -45.87
N GLN A 160 12.21 17.52 -46.97
CA GLN A 160 13.01 16.71 -47.89
C GLN A 160 14.08 15.81 -47.24
N ILE A 161 14.20 14.60 -47.80
CA ILE A 161 15.30 13.65 -47.58
C ILE A 161 16.63 14.33 -47.92
N GLY A 162 17.34 14.81 -46.90
CA GLY A 162 18.76 15.14 -46.96
C GLY A 162 19.57 13.98 -46.38
N LYS A 163 20.30 13.26 -47.24
CA LYS A 163 21.28 12.22 -46.86
C LYS A 163 22.11 12.64 -45.63
N LYS A 164 22.07 11.87 -44.55
CA LYS A 164 23.27 11.63 -43.74
C LYS A 164 23.32 10.22 -43.20
N SER A 165 24.46 9.61 -43.47
CA SER A 165 24.88 8.24 -43.18
C SER A 165 24.95 7.96 -41.67
N GLY A 166 24.58 6.73 -41.30
CA GLY A 166 25.19 6.03 -40.16
C GLY A 166 24.64 6.39 -38.78
N GLY A 167 23.55 5.75 -38.38
CA GLY A 167 23.10 5.71 -36.99
C GLY A 167 21.77 4.98 -36.89
N LYS A 168 21.76 3.77 -36.33
CA LYS A 168 20.55 2.98 -36.11
C LYS A 168 19.66 3.69 -35.08
N ASN A 169 18.67 4.45 -35.53
CA ASN A 169 17.64 5.00 -34.66
C ASN A 169 16.47 4.02 -34.58
N TRP A 170 16.46 3.21 -33.52
CA TRP A 170 15.22 2.63 -33.00
C TRP A 170 14.43 3.70 -32.24
N LEU A 171 13.20 4.00 -32.66
CA LEU A 171 12.24 4.72 -31.83
C LEU A 171 11.60 3.68 -30.90
N TRP A 172 11.75 3.85 -29.58
CA TRP A 172 10.91 3.14 -28.62
C TRP A 172 9.61 3.91 -28.48
N ILE A 173 8.56 3.46 -29.17
CA ILE A 173 7.20 3.77 -28.76
C ILE A 173 6.89 2.76 -27.65
N VAL A 174 7.16 3.14 -26.39
CA VAL A 174 6.86 2.30 -25.23
C VAL A 174 5.35 2.37 -24.97
N GLY A 175 4.61 1.52 -25.68
CA GLY A 175 3.39 0.96 -25.13
C GLY A 175 3.78 -0.04 -24.04
N GLY A 176 3.73 0.40 -22.77
CA GLY A 176 3.92 -0.45 -21.60
C GLY A 176 5.30 -0.38 -20.94
N ALA A 177 5.33 0.19 -19.73
CA ALA A 177 6.38 0.16 -18.71
C ALA A 177 7.77 0.75 -19.04
N ALA A 178 8.12 1.86 -18.38
CA ALA A 178 9.49 2.19 -18.04
C ALA A 178 9.66 2.11 -16.52
N LEU A 179 10.18 0.99 -16.02
CA LEU A 179 10.69 0.86 -14.65
C LEU A 179 12.22 1.04 -14.68
N VAL A 180 12.71 2.25 -14.37
CA VAL A 180 14.01 2.43 -13.71
C VAL A 180 13.88 3.67 -12.82
N GLY A 181 14.34 3.59 -11.57
CA GLY A 181 14.05 4.56 -10.51
C GLY A 181 14.31 6.03 -10.86
N GLY A 182 13.42 6.90 -10.38
CA GLY A 182 13.55 8.36 -10.45
C GLY A 182 12.66 9.00 -11.50
N GLY A 183 11.75 9.88 -11.05
CA GLY A 183 11.08 10.86 -11.90
C GLY A 183 9.81 10.37 -12.60
N VAL A 184 8.67 10.87 -12.13
CA VAL A 184 7.38 10.82 -12.82
C VAL A 184 7.54 11.52 -14.18
N ALA A 185 7.33 10.82 -15.30
CA ALA A 185 7.15 11.49 -16.58
C ALA A 185 5.71 12.02 -16.65
N ALA A 186 5.45 13.13 -15.95
CA ALA A 186 4.27 13.92 -16.23
C ALA A 186 4.46 14.54 -17.62
N ILE A 187 3.74 14.05 -18.62
CA ILE A 187 3.60 14.79 -19.88
C ILE A 187 2.72 16.00 -19.56
N ILE A 188 3.35 17.14 -19.25
CA ILE A 188 2.66 18.43 -19.13
C ILE A 188 2.37 18.90 -20.55
N PHE A 189 1.11 18.82 -20.99
CA PHE A 189 0.64 19.58 -22.14
C PHE A 189 0.34 21.01 -21.67
N ALA A 190 1.25 21.94 -21.96
CA ALA A 190 0.95 23.37 -21.87
C ALA A 190 -0.05 23.70 -22.99
N ASN A 191 -1.31 23.91 -22.62
CA ASN A 191 -2.34 24.36 -23.54
C ASN A 191 -2.06 25.84 -23.86
N ASN A 192 -1.65 26.14 -25.09
CA ASN A 192 -1.39 27.51 -25.53
C ASN A 192 -2.71 28.26 -25.64
N ALA A 193 -3.00 29.12 -24.67
CA ALA A 193 -3.95 30.20 -24.81
C ALA A 193 -3.25 31.54 -24.57
N ASP A 194 -3.31 32.35 -25.62
CA ASP A 194 -3.07 33.79 -25.73
C ASP A 194 -1.66 34.30 -26.05
N LYS A 195 -1.63 34.96 -27.21
CA LYS A 195 -0.56 35.76 -27.79
C LYS A 195 -0.35 37.02 -26.96
N THR A 196 0.88 37.30 -26.55
CA THR A 196 1.52 38.62 -26.69
C THR A 196 3.04 38.48 -26.57
N ASN A 197 3.76 39.13 -27.49
CA ASN A 197 5.21 39.27 -27.53
C ASN A 197 5.84 39.67 -26.19
N SER A 198 6.91 38.98 -25.79
CA SER A 198 8.20 39.60 -25.47
C SER A 198 9.25 38.49 -25.38
N GLY A 199 10.38 38.66 -26.06
CA GLY A 199 11.44 37.65 -26.11
C GLY A 199 12.08 37.44 -24.74
N ASP A 200 12.34 36.18 -24.40
CA ASP A 200 13.40 35.82 -23.47
C ASP A 200 13.92 34.41 -23.76
N VAL A 201 15.24 34.30 -23.68
CA VAL A 201 16.07 33.15 -24.07
C VAL A 201 15.84 32.00 -23.10
N ILE A 202 15.27 30.89 -23.56
CA ILE A 202 15.21 29.64 -22.80
C ILE A 202 16.55 28.91 -22.99
N GLY A 203 17.38 28.94 -21.95
CA GLY A 203 18.63 28.19 -21.88
C GLY A 203 18.38 26.67 -21.87
N ASN A 204 19.30 25.92 -22.48
CA ASN A 204 19.25 24.46 -22.51
C ASN A 204 19.33 23.86 -21.09
N PRO A 205 18.61 22.75 -20.81
CA PRO A 205 18.69 22.05 -19.54
C PRO A 205 20.10 21.42 -19.33
N PRO A 206 20.55 21.29 -18.06
CA PRO A 206 21.88 20.77 -17.76
C PRO A 206 22.02 19.29 -18.10
N GLU A 207 23.20 18.91 -18.61
CA GLU A 207 23.54 17.52 -18.92
C GLU A 207 23.57 16.64 -17.67
N PRO A 208 23.13 15.38 -17.76
CA PRO A 208 23.14 14.45 -16.63
C PRO A 208 24.57 14.09 -16.20
N PRO A 209 24.80 13.81 -14.90
CA PRO A 209 26.12 13.47 -14.39
C PRO A 209 26.62 12.14 -14.99
N LYS A 210 27.94 12.10 -15.23
CA LYS A 210 28.68 11.00 -15.86
C LYS A 210 28.69 9.72 -15.02
#